data_AF-A0A0P7H0A4-F1
#
_entry.id   AF-A0A0P7H0A4-F1
#
_cell.length_a   1.000
_cell.length_b   1.000
_cell.length_c   1.000
_cell.angle_alpha   90.00
_cell.angle_beta   90.00
_cell.angle_gamma   90.00
#
_symmetry.space_group_name_H-M   'P 1'
#
loop_
_entity.id
_entity.type
_entity.pdbx_description
1 polymer ?
#
loop_
_entity_poly.entity_id
_entity_poly.type
_entity_poly.pdbx_seq_one_letter_code
_entity_poly.pdbx_strand_id
1 'polypeptide(L)'
;MWVDRPGEGESIQGILLERTEEAGEFDSPLYKLRRTDDYEDETNRDGEVAGPVVLMWSNGSIDRTITHNNITPGDEVLLEGTGTYTTDIDGEDQECVNYEVFVN
;
A
#
# COMPACT_ATOMS: atom_id res chain seq x y z
N MET A 1 -12.51 -0.84 -4.72
CA MET A 1 -12.94 -0.94 -3.31
C MET A 1 -11.94 -0.17 -2.46
N TRP A 2 -12.32 0.41 -1.33
CA TRP A 2 -11.35 1.05 -0.42
C TRP A 2 -10.84 0.03 0.59
N VAL A 3 -9.56 0.10 0.91
CA VAL A 3 -8.94 -0.68 1.99
C VAL A 3 -8.14 0.24 2.89
N ASP A 4 -8.11 -0.12 4.17
CA ASP A 4 -7.22 0.53 5.13
C ASP A 4 -5.78 0.07 4.90
N ARG A 5 -4.83 0.89 5.38
CA ARG A 5 -3.43 0.46 5.46
C ARG A 5 -3.31 -0.70 6.46
N PRO A 6 -2.36 -1.63 6.26
CA PRO A 6 -2.17 -2.73 7.22
C PRO A 6 -1.81 -2.18 8.60
N GLY A 7 -2.38 -2.77 9.65
CA GLY A 7 -1.96 -2.56 11.03
C GLY A 7 -0.63 -3.27 11.34
N GLU A 8 -0.21 -3.18 12.61
CA GLU A 8 0.96 -3.92 13.10
C GLU A 8 0.78 -5.43 12.94
N GLY A 9 1.72 -6.09 12.26
CA GLY A 9 1.69 -7.52 11.96
C GLY A 9 0.76 -7.91 10.81
N GLU A 10 0.07 -6.95 10.19
CA GLU A 10 -0.73 -7.16 8.99
C GLU A 10 0.06 -6.81 7.73
N SER A 11 -0.38 -7.37 6.60
CA SER A 11 0.18 -7.03 5.30
C SER A 11 -0.88 -7.00 4.21
N ILE A 12 -0.55 -6.30 3.12
CA ILE A 12 -1.33 -6.28 1.89
C ILE A 12 -0.36 -6.49 0.73
N GLN A 13 -0.64 -7.51 -0.09
CA GLN A 13 0.14 -7.83 -1.28
C GLN A 13 -0.68 -7.48 -2.53
N GLY A 14 -0.01 -6.94 -3.54
CA GLY A 14 -0.67 -6.69 -4.82
C GLY A 14 0.23 -6.08 -5.88
N ILE A 15 -0.26 -6.13 -7.11
CA ILE A 15 0.35 -5.44 -8.24
C ILE A 15 -0.02 -3.96 -8.16
N LEU A 16 0.98 -3.08 -8.12
CA LEU A 16 0.78 -1.64 -8.20
C LEU A 16 0.25 -1.27 -9.58
N LEU A 17 -0.99 -0.80 -9.68
CA LEU A 17 -1.59 -0.40 -10.95
C LEU A 17 -1.42 1.09 -11.21
N GLU A 18 -1.41 1.91 -10.16
CA GLU A 18 -1.39 3.36 -10.26
C GLU A 18 -0.89 3.99 -8.95
N ARG A 19 -0.06 5.03 -9.09
CA ARG A 19 0.38 5.92 -8.00
C ARG A 19 0.00 7.34 -8.36
N THR A 20 -0.89 7.94 -7.58
CA THR A 20 -1.24 9.37 -7.69
C THR A 20 -0.56 10.12 -6.56
N GLU A 21 0.41 10.98 -6.87
CA GLU A 21 1.28 11.63 -5.86
C GLU A 21 0.52 12.58 -4.93
N GLU A 22 -0.53 13.26 -5.40
CA GLU A 22 -1.32 14.25 -4.63
C GLU A 22 -2.81 14.07 -4.90
N ALA A 23 -3.42 13.05 -4.30
CA ALA A 23 -4.85 12.83 -4.42
C ALA A 23 -5.61 13.50 -3.26
N GLY A 24 -6.14 14.70 -3.48
CA GLY A 24 -7.18 15.28 -2.61
C GLY A 24 -6.70 15.87 -1.28
N GLU A 25 -7.56 15.81 -0.26
CA GLU A 25 -7.58 16.68 0.94
C GLU A 25 -6.47 16.40 1.98
N PHE A 26 -5.74 15.28 1.88
CA PHE A 26 -4.83 14.82 2.92
C PHE A 26 -3.34 14.90 2.55
N ASP A 27 -2.98 15.56 1.44
CA ASP A 27 -1.61 15.66 0.92
C ASP A 27 -0.86 14.31 0.98
N SER A 28 -1.57 13.23 0.63
CA SER A 28 -1.03 11.88 0.67
C SER A 28 -1.22 11.17 -0.67
N PRO A 29 -0.23 10.38 -1.11
CA PRO A 29 -0.36 9.59 -2.32
C PRO A 29 -1.50 8.58 -2.23
N LEU A 30 -2.22 8.39 -3.33
CA LEU A 30 -3.25 7.34 -3.48
C LEU A 30 -2.72 6.22 -4.34
N TYR A 31 -2.77 4.99 -3.81
CA TYR A 31 -2.35 3.80 -4.54
C TYR A 31 -3.55 2.98 -4.97
N LYS A 32 -3.46 2.49 -6.20
CA LYS A 32 -4.39 1.51 -6.75
C LYS A 32 -3.64 0.19 -6.89
N LEU A 33 -4.12 -0.83 -6.20
CA LEU A 33 -3.51 -2.15 -6.17
C LEU A 33 -4.48 -3.17 -6.75
N ARG A 34 -3.95 -4.17 -7.47
CA ARG A 34 -4.66 -5.43 -7.69
C ARG A 34 -4.20 -6.41 -6.63
N ARG A 35 -5.09 -6.80 -5.71
CA ARG A 35 -4.77 -7.74 -4.63
C ARG A 35 -4.26 -9.05 -5.22
N THR A 36 -3.18 -9.56 -4.67
CA THR A 36 -2.62 -10.88 -5.02
C THR A 36 -2.61 -11.81 -3.81
N ASP A 37 -2.65 -11.26 -2.59
CA ASP A 37 -2.79 -12.01 -1.35
C ASP A 37 -4.07 -12.86 -1.35
N ASP A 38 -3.93 -14.16 -1.09
CA ASP A 38 -4.97 -15.20 -1.20
C ASP A 38 -5.58 -15.40 -2.61
N TYR A 39 -5.16 -14.63 -3.63
CA TYR A 39 -5.66 -14.66 -5.00
C TYR A 39 -4.59 -15.02 -6.05
N GLU A 40 -3.37 -15.42 -5.63
CA GLU A 40 -2.25 -15.73 -6.53
C GLU A 40 -2.60 -16.79 -7.60
N ASP A 41 -3.50 -17.73 -7.26
CA ASP A 41 -3.95 -18.80 -8.16
C ASP A 41 -5.25 -18.47 -8.93
N GLU A 42 -5.93 -17.37 -8.58
CA GLU A 42 -7.15 -16.96 -9.27
C GLU A 42 -6.80 -16.11 -10.48
N THR A 43 -6.79 -16.71 -11.67
CA THR A 43 -6.59 -15.99 -12.94
C THR A 43 -7.87 -15.86 -13.75
N ASN A 44 -8.06 -14.73 -14.43
CA ASN A 44 -9.15 -14.55 -15.39
C ASN A 44 -8.90 -15.37 -16.69
N ARG A 45 -9.83 -15.33 -17.63
CA ARG A 45 -9.72 -16.09 -18.90
C ARG A 45 -8.53 -15.69 -19.78
N ASP A 46 -7.94 -14.52 -19.51
CA ASP A 46 -6.79 -13.98 -20.22
C ASP A 46 -5.47 -14.28 -19.48
N GLY A 47 -5.52 -15.03 -18.37
CA GLY A 47 -4.35 -15.43 -17.59
C GLY A 47 -3.82 -14.35 -16.64
N GLU A 48 -4.56 -13.27 -16.42
CA GLU A 48 -4.19 -12.24 -15.44
C GLU A 48 -4.74 -12.58 -14.06
N VAL A 49 -4.01 -12.22 -13.00
CA VAL A 49 -4.52 -12.30 -11.62
C VAL A 49 -5.87 -11.59 -11.52
N ALA A 50 -6.85 -12.27 -10.93
CA ALA A 50 -8.25 -11.89 -10.83
C ALA A 50 -8.62 -11.28 -9.47
N GLY A 51 -7.64 -11.07 -8.58
CA GLY A 51 -7.88 -10.43 -7.30
C GLY A 51 -8.48 -9.03 -7.44
N PRO A 52 -9.23 -8.57 -6.43
CA PRO A 52 -9.97 -7.31 -6.50
C PRO A 52 -9.04 -6.10 -6.63
N VAL A 53 -9.51 -5.09 -7.36
CA VAL A 53 -8.84 -3.78 -7.43
C VAL A 53 -9.25 -2.92 -6.22
N VAL A 54 -8.26 -2.51 -5.46
CA VAL A 54 -8.41 -1.71 -4.24
C VAL A 54 -7.71 -0.36 -4.34
N LEU A 55 -8.21 0.60 -3.58
CA LEU A 55 -7.66 1.92 -3.39
C LEU A 55 -7.22 2.05 -1.94
N MET A 56 -5.99 2.52 -1.72
CA MET A 56 -5.39 2.68 -0.40
C MET A 56 -4.69 4.04 -0.32
N TRP A 57 -4.99 4.80 0.73
CA TRP A 57 -4.19 5.97 1.06
C TRP A 57 -2.81 5.53 1.53
N SER A 58 -1.77 6.03 0.87
CA SER A 58 -0.39 5.81 1.29
C SER A 58 -0.05 6.68 2.50
N ASN A 59 1.19 6.60 2.96
CA ASN A 59 1.78 7.62 3.81
C ASN A 59 3.20 7.93 3.34
N GLY A 60 3.81 8.96 3.94
CA GLY A 60 5.16 9.36 3.58
C GLY A 60 6.23 8.26 3.77
N SER A 61 6.02 7.29 4.66
CA SER A 61 6.96 6.17 4.85
C SER A 61 6.90 5.20 3.67
N ILE A 62 5.69 4.73 3.34
CA ILE A 62 5.45 3.83 2.21
C ILE A 62 5.93 4.50 0.92
N ASP A 63 5.57 5.77 0.71
CA ASP A 63 5.87 6.48 -0.53
C ASP A 63 7.34 6.76 -0.75
N ARG A 64 8.08 7.05 0.33
CA ARG A 64 9.53 7.16 0.27
C ARG A 64 10.16 5.84 -0.14
N THR A 65 9.70 4.71 0.39
CA THR A 65 10.25 3.40 0.04
C THR A 65 9.95 3.04 -1.41
N ILE A 66 8.72 3.27 -1.89
CA ILE A 66 8.32 3.08 -3.30
C ILE A 66 9.21 3.90 -4.23
N THR A 67 9.38 5.19 -3.93
CA THR A 67 10.21 6.10 -4.72
C THR A 67 11.69 5.72 -4.67
N HIS A 68 12.22 5.39 -3.49
CA HIS A 68 13.62 5.03 -3.29
C HIS A 68 14.00 3.75 -4.05
N ASN A 69 13.09 2.78 -4.09
CA ASN A 69 13.30 1.50 -4.75
C ASN A 69 12.95 1.51 -6.25
N ASN A 70 12.57 2.67 -6.82
CA ASN A 70 12.10 2.81 -8.20
C ASN A 70 10.96 1.84 -8.56
N ILE A 71 10.04 1.61 -7.62
CA ILE A 71 8.88 0.75 -7.84
C ILE A 71 7.90 1.48 -8.76
N THR A 72 7.47 0.80 -9.80
CA THR A 72 6.65 1.35 -10.89
C THR A 72 5.32 0.60 -11.04
N PRO A 73 4.31 1.20 -11.68
CA PRO A 73 3.10 0.47 -12.03
C PRO A 73 3.41 -0.78 -12.85
N GLY A 74 2.91 -1.93 -12.40
CA GLY A 74 3.19 -3.26 -12.93
C GLY A 74 3.99 -4.14 -11.96
N ASP A 75 4.73 -3.53 -11.02
CA ASP A 75 5.51 -4.27 -10.03
C ASP A 75 4.60 -4.82 -8.93
N GLU A 76 4.91 -6.03 -8.47
CA GLU A 76 4.25 -6.64 -7.32
C GLU A 76 4.92 -6.17 -6.03
N VAL A 77 4.09 -5.71 -5.09
CA VAL A 77 4.54 -5.19 -3.81
C VAL A 77 3.86 -5.89 -2.64
N LEU A 78 4.61 -6.07 -1.56
CA LEU A 78 4.09 -6.43 -0.24
C LEU A 78 4.30 -5.24 0.70
N LEU A 79 3.21 -4.72 1.25
CA LEU A 79 3.20 -3.63 2.23
C LEU A 79 2.92 -4.25 3.60
N GLU A 80 3.84 -4.12 4.54
CA GLU A 80 3.72 -4.70 5.89
C GLU A 80 3.80 -3.63 6.97
N GLY A 81 2.90 -3.70 7.95
CA GLY A 81 2.99 -2.87 9.16
C GLY A 81 3.93 -3.51 10.18
N THR A 82 5.12 -2.95 10.37
CA THR A 82 6.21 -3.59 11.14
C THR A 82 6.32 -3.15 12.60
N GLY A 83 5.48 -2.20 13.02
CA GLY A 83 5.41 -1.77 14.41
C GLY A 83 4.66 -0.46 14.58
N THR A 84 4.36 -0.11 15.82
CA THR A 84 3.71 1.16 16.17
C THR A 84 4.69 2.14 16.82
N TYR A 85 4.42 3.44 16.67
CA TYR A 85 5.11 4.51 17.38
C TYR A 85 4.14 5.63 17.71
N THR A 86 4.39 6.34 18.81
CA THR A 86 3.62 7.53 19.17
C THR A 86 4.35 8.78 18.69
N THR A 87 3.62 9.72 18.10
CA THR A 87 4.17 11.02 17.72
C THR A 87 3.16 12.14 17.96
N ASP A 88 3.65 13.34 18.26
CA ASP A 88 2.81 14.53 18.45
C ASP A 88 2.43 15.08 17.07
N ILE A 89 1.14 15.07 16.77
CA ILE A 89 0.57 15.65 15.55
C ILE A 89 -0.53 16.60 15.99
N ASP A 90 -0.35 17.89 15.67
CA ASP A 90 -1.25 18.98 16.07
C ASP A 90 -1.42 19.13 17.59
N GLY A 91 -0.38 18.80 18.37
CA GLY A 91 -0.37 18.93 19.83
C GLY A 91 -1.07 17.79 20.58
N GLU A 92 -1.38 16.69 19.87
CA GLU A 92 -1.96 15.48 20.43
C GLU A 92 -1.06 14.27 20.10
N ASP A 93 -0.86 13.40 21.09
CA ASP A 93 -0.16 12.13 20.91
C ASP A 93 -1.00 11.19 20.04
N GLN A 94 -0.51 10.83 18.85
CA GLN A 94 -1.15 9.90 17.93
C GLN A 94 -0.33 8.62 17.78
N GLU A 95 -1.01 7.48 17.83
CA GLU A 95 -0.42 6.18 17.49
C GLU A 95 -0.36 6.02 15.97
N CYS A 96 0.86 5.81 15.47
CA CYS A 96 1.18 5.66 14.06
C CYS A 96 1.80 4.28 13.82
N VAL A 97 1.73 3.81 12.57
CA VAL A 97 2.31 2.52 12.15
C VAL A 97 3.53 2.78 11.26
N ASN A 98 4.60 2.02 11.51
CA ASN A 98 5.78 1.91 10.65
C ASN A 98 5.50 0.90 9.54
N TYR A 99 5.98 1.19 8.34
CA TYR A 99 5.74 0.36 7.18
C TYR A 99 7.04 -0.03 6.48
N GLU A 100 7.11 -1.30 6.09
CA GLU A 100 8.10 -1.79 5.15
C GLU A 100 7.42 -2.18 3.82
N VAL A 101 8.17 -2.05 2.72
CA VAL A 101 7.69 -2.38 1.38
C VAL A 101 8.70 -3.32 0.73
N PHE A 102 8.24 -4.49 0.31
CA PHE A 102 9.03 -5.48 -0.41
C PHE A 102 8.54 -5.58 -1.86
N VAL A 103 9.44 -5.92 -2.78
CA VAL A 103 9.14 -6.15 -4.21
C VAL A 103 9.41 -7.61 -4.51
N ASN A 104 8.46 -8.28 -5.18
CA ASN A 104 8.59 -9.66 -5.65
C ASN A 104 8.94 -9.73 -7.13
#